data_AF-A0A916WHL3-F1
#
_entry.id   AF-A0A916WHL3-F1
#
_cell.length_a   1.000
_cell.length_b   1.000
_cell.length_c   1.000
_cell.angle_alpha   90.00
_cell.angle_beta   90.00
_cell.angle_gamma   90.00
#
_symmetry.space_group_name_H-M   'P 1'
#
loop_
_entity.id
_entity.type
_entity.pdbx_description
1 polymer ?
#
loop_
_entity_poly.entity_id
_entity_poly.type
_entity_poly.pdbx_seq_one_letter_code
_entity_poly.pdbx_strand_id
1 'polypeptide(L)' 'MQDWEERLARFLQLWDREILQDAGKVSAEIAKAHAESEFEKYRIVQDRLFESDFDRMVKQLPRASGD' A
#
# COMPACT_ATOMS: atom_id res chain seq x y z
N MET A 1 -6.00 6.64 -8.01
CA MET A 1 -5.52 7.93 -7.49
C MET A 1 -6.70 8.85 -7.19
N GLN A 2 -7.53 9.22 -8.17
CA GLN A 2 -8.71 10.07 -7.95
C GLN A 2 -9.73 9.49 -6.95
N ASP A 3 -10.09 8.20 -7.06
CA ASP A 3 -11.04 7.59 -6.13
C ASP A 3 -10.56 7.56 -4.67
N TRP A 4 -9.25 7.52 -4.47
CA TRP A 4 -8.63 7.53 -3.14
C TRP A 4 -8.62 8.93 -2.54
N GLU A 5 -8.37 9.94 -3.37
CA GLU A 5 -8.44 11.35 -2.98
C GLU A 5 -9.86 11.71 -2.52
N GLU A 6 -10.90 11.32 -3.27
CA GLU A 6 -12.29 11.58 -2.89
C GLU A 6 -12.68 10.87 -1.59
N ARG A 7 -12.24 9.62 -1.40
CA ARG A 7 -12.51 8.88 -0.15
C ARG A 7 -11.86 9.53 1.05
N LEU A 8 -10.63 10.02 0.91
CA LEU A 8 -9.88 10.64 2.00
C LEU A 8 -10.43 12.03 2.32
N ALA A 9 -10.83 12.80 1.30
CA ALA A 9 -11.53 14.07 1.48
C ALA A 9 -12.86 13.91 2.24
N ARG A 10 -13.67 12.90 1.86
CA ARG A 10 -14.91 12.56 2.57
C ARG A 10 -14.64 12.10 4.01
N PHE A 11 -13.58 11.33 4.23
CA PHE A 11 -13.21 10.86 5.57
C PHE A 11 -12.81 12.02 6.49
N LEU A 12 -12.06 13.00 5.99
CA LEU A 12 -11.69 14.19 6.78
C LEU A 12 -12.91 15.05 7.15
N GLN A 13 -13.86 15.21 6.23
CA GLN A 13 -15.12 15.91 6.47
C GLN A 13 -16.00 15.23 7.53
N LEU A 14 -16.05 13.90 7.55
CA LEU A 14 -16.84 13.13 8.53
C LEU A 14 -16.35 13.27 9.97
N TRP A 15 -15.08 13.64 10.17
CA TRP A 15 -14.47 13.82 11.49
C TRP A 15 -14.45 15.29 11.94
N ASP A 16 -15.23 16.15 11.26
CA ASP A 16 -15.37 17.59 11.52
C ASP A 16 -14.02 18.33 11.56
N ARG A 17 -13.00 17.75 10.90
CA ARG A 17 -11.72 18.39 10.70
C ARG A 17 -11.84 19.23 9.45
N GLU A 18 -11.86 20.56 9.62
CA GLU A 18 -11.72 21.47 8.50
C GLU A 18 -10.47 21.10 7.70
N ILE A 19 -10.62 20.99 6.38
CA ILE A 19 -9.47 20.92 5.48
C ILE A 19 -8.77 22.27 5.64
N LEU A 20 -7.71 22.31 6.45
CA LEU A 20 -6.93 23.53 6.65
C LEU A 20 -6.38 23.94 5.28
N GLN A 21 -6.90 25.06 4.76
CA GLN A 21 -6.48 25.63 3.47
C GLN A 21 -4.98 25.99 3.47
N ASP A 22 -4.40 26.24 4.66
CA ASP A 22 -3.03 26.74 4.83
C ASP A 22 -2.21 26.01 5.92
N ALA A 23 -2.52 24.74 6.22
CA ALA A 23 -1.70 23.91 7.14
C ALA A 23 -0.35 23.54 6.51
N GLY A 24 0.55 24.52 6.37
CA GLY A 24 1.98 24.32 6.28
C GLY A 24 2.45 23.50 5.09
N LYS A 25 2.65 24.14 3.92
CA LYS A 25 3.74 23.91 2.94
C LYS A 25 4.17 22.48 2.60
N VAL A 26 3.37 21.46 2.86
CA VAL A 26 3.50 20.14 2.25
C VAL A 26 2.43 20.15 1.17
N SER A 27 2.80 20.66 -0.01
CA SER A 27 1.91 20.63 -1.17
C SER A 27 1.46 19.18 -1.41
N ALA A 28 0.28 18.99 -1.99
CA ALA A 28 -0.21 17.67 -2.38
C ALA A 28 0.84 16.87 -3.19
N GLU A 29 1.71 17.57 -3.92
CA GLU A 29 2.85 17.01 -4.63
C GLU A 29 3.91 16.39 -3.71
N ILE A 30 4.25 17.04 -2.59
CA ILE A 30 5.22 16.49 -1.61
C ILE A 30 4.60 15.27 -0.89
N ALA A 31 3.32 15.36 -0.51
CA ALA A 31 2.63 14.23 0.10
C ALA A 31 2.52 13.04 -0.88
N LYS A 32 2.23 13.32 -2.15
CA LYS A 32 2.19 12.31 -3.22
C LYS A 32 3.56 11.69 -3.47
N ALA A 33 4.61 12.50 -3.60
CA ALA A 33 5.98 12.02 -3.79
C ALA A 33 6.46 11.16 -2.60
N HIS A 34 6.07 11.55 -1.38
CA HIS A 34 6.37 10.75 -0.18
C HIS A 34 5.60 9.42 -0.19
N ALA A 35 4.31 9.44 -0.51
CA ALA A 35 3.50 8.22 -0.61
C ALA A 35 3.99 7.28 -1.71
N GLU A 36 4.40 7.79 -2.87
CA GLU A 36 4.98 7.01 -3.97
C GLU A 36 6.33 6.40 -3.55
N SER A 37 7.20 7.17 -2.89
CA SER A 37 8.49 6.68 -2.40
C SER A 37 8.35 5.57 -1.36
N GLU A 38 7.43 5.73 -0.40
CA GLU A 38 7.16 4.69 0.59
C GLU A 38 6.52 3.46 -0.04
N PHE A 39 5.54 3.64 -0.95
CA PHE A 39 4.92 2.53 -1.68
C PHE A 39 5.95 1.70 -2.46
N GLU A 40 6.91 2.33 -3.14
CA GLU A 40 7.95 1.63 -3.89
C GLU A 40 8.82 0.74 -2.98
N LYS A 41 9.18 1.24 -1.80
CA LYS A 41 9.95 0.48 -0.79
C LYS A 41 9.16 -0.73 -0.30
N TYR A 42 7.89 -0.53 0.07
CA TYR A 42 7.06 -1.61 0.59
C TYR A 42 6.69 -2.64 -0.49
N ARG A 43 6.50 -2.22 -1.75
CA ARG A 43 6.24 -3.13 -2.88
C ARG A 43 7.36 -4.13 -3.10
N ILE A 44 8.61 -3.69 -3.07
CA ILE A 44 9.78 -4.57 -3.25
C ILE A 44 9.86 -5.61 -2.13
N VAL A 45 9.56 -5.20 -0.89
CA VAL A 45 9.54 -6.10 0.26
C VAL A 45 8.37 -7.09 0.14
N GLN A 46 7.19 -6.62 -0.26
CA GLN A 46 6.02 -7.46 -0.46
C GLN A 46 6.24 -8.49 -1.56
N ASP A 47 6.80 -8.11 -2.72
CA ASP A 47 7.10 -9.04 -3.80
C ASP A 47 8.14 -10.10 -3.38
N ARG A 48 9.13 -9.72 -2.57
CA ARG A 48 10.15 -10.68 -2.07
C ARG A 48 9.60 -11.66 -1.03
N LEU A 49 8.61 -11.24 -0.26
CA LEU A 49 7.95 -12.06 0.76
C LEU A 49 6.65 -12.68 0.24
N PHE A 50 6.31 -12.46 -1.03
CA PHE A 50 5.13 -13.02 -1.63
C PHE A 50 5.32 -14.52 -1.81
N GLU A 51 4.68 -15.28 -0.92
CA GLU A 51 4.52 -16.71 -1.07
C GLU A 51 3.11 -16.95 -1.61
N SER A 52 3.01 -17.39 -2.87
CA SER A 52 1.71 -17.73 -3.44
C SER A 52 1.12 -18.92 -2.70
N ASP A 53 -0.21 -18.98 -2.56
CA ASP A 53 -0.90 -20.17 -2.06
C ASP A 53 -0.53 -21.42 -2.88
N PHE A 54 -0.18 -21.24 -4.16
CA PHE A 54 0.38 -22.30 -4.99
C PHE A 54 1.75 -22.79 -4.50
N ASP A 55 2.67 -21.88 -4.16
CA ASP A 55 3.99 -22.23 -3.62
C ASP A 55 3.86 -22.97 -2.29
N ARG A 56 2.90 -22.55 -1.46
CA ARG A 56 2.55 -23.24 -0.21
C ARG A 56 2.03 -24.64 -0.48
N MET A 57 1.18 -24.81 -1.48
CA MET A 57 0.64 -26.12 -1.85
C MET A 57 1.74 -27.05 -2.39
N VAL A 58 2.65 -26.55 -3.23
CA VAL A 58 3.78 -27.32 -3.76
C VAL A 58 4.76 -27.74 -2.66
N LYS A 59 5.02 -26.88 -1.67
CA LYS A 59 5.86 -27.23 -0.50
C LYS A 59 5.25 -28.32 0.39
N GLN A 60 3.92 -28.46 0.39
CA GLN A 60 3.21 -29.48 1.17
C GLN A 60 3.12 -30.83 0.43
N LEU A 61 3.50 -30.90 -0.85
CA LEU A 61 3.55 -32.17 -1.56
C LEU A 61 4.69 -33.02 -0.98
N PRO A 62 4.43 -34.30 -0.65
CA PRO A 62 5.49 -35.22 -0.28
C PRO A 62 6.48 -35.27 -1.46
N ARG A 63 7.77 -35.02 -1.17
CA ARG A 63 8.82 -35.24 -2.17
C ARG A 63 8.64 -36.66 -2.68
N ALA A 64 8.54 -36.84 -3.99
CA ALA A 64 8.57 -38.16 -4.59
C ALA A 64 9.83 -38.86 -4.06
N SER A 65 9.62 -39.79 -3.14
CA SER A 65 10.61 -40.74 -2.67
C SER A 65 10.92 -41.61 -3.88
N GLY A 66 11.90 -41.16 -4.66
CA GLY A 66 12.58 -42.00 -5.62
C GLY A 66 13.53 -42.90 -4.86
N ASP A 67 13.03 -44.08 -4.50
CA ASP A 67 13.79 -45.33 -4.53
C ASP A 67 13.47 -46.04 -5.86
#